data_AF-A0A0D0IR51-F1
#
_entry.id   AF-A0A0D0IR51-F1
#
_cell.length_a   1.000
_cell.length_b   1.000
_cell.length_c   1.000
_cell.angle_alpha   90.00
_cell.angle_beta   90.00
_cell.angle_gamma   90.00
#
_symmetry.space_group_name_H-M   'P 1'
#
loop_
_entity.id
_entity.type
_entity.pdbx_description
1 polymer ?
#
loop_
_entity_poly.entity_id
_entity_poly.type
_entity_poly.pdbx_seq_one_letter_code
_entity_poly.pdbx_strand_id
1 'polypeptide(L)'
;MKMTKTIVALALLFGCSATTNAQIGGLLNKAKKAAKEKVENKVKKAKNDARNKAEDAAMEKTGMKKAGYDPNRKYKPSKEALAADPQANDQTIQEGFTKSIGDIHACYEQIQDVTLYSPYYTDDAKRFYGIGAEEGTFYNIFFGMFSETLKYDGIHKAYHYPNFTPVNLANDQIQVPCDEFVLNFWTCRFMADPKSEKALKEFVYAYTWLNSMNVKAIRHYAMKDETAGVIGDNAILPSNFRQMRYDRDNMAYGLAVTVTPYENLLKLANECAAGITAKDGSGFSRLLYHLVLKVLVDDFLPRHKDAKNDDSLRLLSLKLDTPRIGELLDAYQNDFVDAVSEPKGVTVDAKTRNAGIAAAKKFAGANFEKAVFTKSSWQTFKESKYPYRITAYALPIAIITKEGGKRFVQYCTLTKSANGSNYFVQAGSDTRKHPIK
;
A
#
# COMPACT_ATOMS: atom_id res chain seq x y z
N MET A 1 9.07 48.46 -28.82
CA MET A 1 10.42 48.16 -29.34
C MET A 1 11.42 48.29 -28.19
N LYS A 2 12.33 47.31 -28.06
CA LYS A 2 13.50 47.22 -27.14
C LYS A 2 13.24 46.85 -25.67
N MET A 3 13.48 45.56 -25.40
CA MET A 3 13.95 45.02 -24.12
C MET A 3 15.27 45.68 -23.68
N THR A 4 15.44 45.95 -22.39
CA THR A 4 16.75 46.12 -21.73
C THR A 4 16.61 45.62 -20.29
N LYS A 5 17.05 44.39 -20.03
CA LYS A 5 18.34 44.01 -19.38
C LYS A 5 18.40 44.34 -17.89
N THR A 6 18.03 43.33 -17.10
CA THR A 6 18.38 43.16 -15.69
C THR A 6 19.90 43.07 -15.54
N ILE A 7 20.52 44.00 -14.82
CA ILE A 7 21.89 43.87 -14.29
C ILE A 7 21.76 43.36 -12.86
N VAL A 8 22.15 42.11 -12.63
CA VAL A 8 22.42 41.59 -11.28
C VAL A 8 23.90 41.82 -11.03
N ALA A 9 24.22 42.87 -10.28
CA ALA A 9 25.52 43.03 -9.66
C ALA A 9 25.47 42.35 -8.28
N LEU A 10 26.11 41.19 -8.16
CA LEU A 10 26.54 40.68 -6.86
C LEU A 10 28.05 40.51 -6.93
N ALA A 11 28.75 41.60 -6.63
CA ALA A 11 30.18 41.64 -6.46
C ALA A 11 30.53 41.19 -5.03
N LEU A 12 31.46 40.23 -4.98
CA LEU A 12 32.57 40.10 -4.02
C LEU A 12 32.25 40.08 -2.52
N LEU A 13 32.51 38.93 -1.89
CA LEU A 13 33.34 38.83 -0.69
C LEU A 13 33.85 37.39 -0.52
N PHE A 14 34.99 37.08 -1.12
CA PHE A 14 35.92 36.07 -0.62
C PHE A 14 37.34 36.58 -0.86
N GLY A 15 38.02 36.97 0.22
CA GLY A 15 39.46 37.20 0.24
C GLY A 15 40.18 35.88 0.56
N CYS A 16 41.23 35.62 -0.23
CA CYS A 16 42.35 34.68 -0.04
C CYS A 16 41.97 33.19 0.13
N SER A 17 42.51 32.21 -0.60
CA SER A 17 43.79 32.07 -1.32
C SER A 17 43.65 31.00 -2.40
N ALA A 18 44.48 31.09 -3.43
CA ALA A 18 44.46 30.26 -4.62
C ALA A 18 44.70 28.76 -4.35
N THR A 19 43.78 27.92 -4.83
CA THR A 19 44.08 26.63 -5.50
C THR A 19 42.92 26.21 -6.40
N THR A 20 43.27 25.75 -7.61
CA THR A 20 42.49 24.89 -8.54
C THR A 20 41.31 25.46 -9.35
N ASN A 21 41.60 25.84 -10.60
CA ASN A 21 40.68 26.23 -11.69
C ASN A 21 39.75 25.10 -12.23
N ALA A 22 39.63 23.94 -11.57
CA ALA A 22 38.74 22.86 -12.00
C ALA A 22 37.39 22.81 -11.25
N GLN A 23 37.34 23.31 -10.00
CA GLN A 23 36.12 23.31 -9.19
C GLN A 23 35.13 24.43 -9.57
N ILE A 24 35.62 25.56 -10.09
CA ILE A 24 34.78 26.72 -10.47
C ILE A 24 34.00 26.46 -11.77
N GLY A 25 34.57 25.73 -12.74
CA GLY A 25 33.90 25.37 -13.99
C GLY A 25 32.69 24.44 -13.79
N GLY A 26 32.80 23.49 -12.84
CA GLY A 26 31.69 22.62 -12.44
C GLY A 26 30.59 23.38 -11.69
N LEU A 27 30.96 24.36 -10.85
CA LEU A 27 30.02 25.21 -10.12
C LEU A 27 29.25 26.15 -11.05
N LEU A 28 29.90 26.72 -12.07
CA LEU A 28 29.29 27.62 -13.05
C LEU A 28 28.27 26.89 -13.93
N ASN A 29 28.56 25.64 -14.31
CA ASN A 29 27.63 24.79 -15.06
C ASN A 29 26.44 24.34 -14.20
N LYS A 30 26.65 24.05 -12.91
CA LYS A 30 25.55 23.79 -11.96
C LYS A 30 24.67 25.01 -11.72
N ALA A 31 25.26 26.21 -11.62
CA ALA A 31 24.51 27.46 -11.48
C ALA A 31 23.71 27.81 -12.74
N LYS A 32 24.27 27.61 -13.94
CA LYS A 32 23.55 27.78 -15.22
C LYS A 32 22.41 26.77 -15.39
N LYS A 33 22.63 25.51 -14.99
CA LYS A 33 21.62 24.45 -15.02
C LYS A 33 20.48 24.73 -14.03
N ALA A 34 20.81 25.09 -12.79
CA ALA A 34 19.84 25.51 -11.77
C ALA A 34 19.07 26.78 -12.15
N ALA A 35 19.71 27.75 -12.82
CA ALA A 35 19.04 28.94 -13.33
C ALA A 35 18.09 28.63 -14.50
N LYS A 36 18.49 27.74 -15.42
CA LYS A 36 17.65 27.28 -16.53
C LYS A 36 16.45 26.46 -16.04
N GLU A 37 16.66 25.60 -15.05
CA GLU A 37 15.62 24.77 -14.41
C GLU A 37 14.66 25.61 -13.55
N LYS A 38 15.17 26.63 -12.84
CA LYS A 38 14.33 27.59 -12.10
C LYS A 38 13.49 28.45 -13.06
N VAL A 39 13.97 28.70 -14.27
CA VAL A 39 13.20 29.35 -15.35
C VAL A 39 12.16 28.38 -15.93
N GLU A 40 12.50 27.14 -16.24
CA GLU A 40 11.55 26.15 -16.79
C GLU A 40 10.44 25.76 -15.80
N ASN A 41 10.76 25.57 -14.51
CA ASN A 41 9.77 25.32 -13.47
C ASN A 41 8.93 26.57 -13.16
N LYS A 42 9.51 27.78 -13.20
CA LYS A 42 8.73 29.02 -13.14
C LYS A 42 7.84 29.20 -14.36
N VAL A 43 8.27 28.78 -15.55
CA VAL A 43 7.46 28.84 -16.77
C VAL A 43 6.31 27.85 -16.71
N LYS A 44 6.52 26.60 -16.28
CA LYS A 44 5.44 25.61 -16.08
C LYS A 44 4.45 26.05 -15.00
N LYS A 45 4.95 26.50 -13.84
CA LYS A 45 4.11 27.01 -12.75
C LYS A 45 3.37 28.29 -13.14
N ALA A 46 4.04 29.26 -13.76
CA ALA A 46 3.41 30.49 -14.24
C ALA A 46 2.43 30.23 -15.38
N LYS A 47 2.59 29.16 -16.17
CA LYS A 47 1.66 28.80 -17.24
C LYS A 47 0.42 28.07 -16.72
N ASN A 48 0.55 27.21 -15.70
CA ASN A 48 -0.59 26.66 -14.98
C ASN A 48 -1.34 27.75 -14.19
N ASP A 49 -0.61 28.63 -13.50
CA ASP A 49 -1.18 29.80 -12.82
C ASP A 49 -1.84 30.76 -13.84
N ALA A 50 -1.29 30.91 -15.04
CA ALA A 50 -1.89 31.73 -16.10
C ALA A 50 -3.12 31.07 -16.74
N ARG A 51 -3.15 29.74 -16.90
CA ARG A 51 -4.32 29.00 -17.35
C ARG A 51 -5.44 29.08 -16.32
N ASN A 52 -5.13 28.85 -15.05
CA ASN A 52 -6.07 28.99 -13.94
C ASN A 52 -6.57 30.43 -13.84
N LYS A 53 -5.68 31.44 -13.89
CA LYS A 53 -6.09 32.86 -13.92
C LYS A 53 -6.90 33.24 -15.15
N ALA A 54 -6.64 32.64 -16.31
CA ALA A 54 -7.41 32.90 -17.53
C ALA A 54 -8.80 32.25 -17.46
N GLU A 55 -8.92 31.04 -16.90
CA GLU A 55 -10.20 30.41 -16.58
C GLU A 55 -10.95 31.22 -15.52
N ASP A 56 -10.31 31.59 -14.42
CA ASP A 56 -10.89 32.39 -13.35
C ASP A 56 -11.36 33.76 -13.86
N ALA A 57 -10.56 34.45 -14.68
CA ALA A 57 -10.94 35.73 -15.29
C ALA A 57 -12.06 35.60 -16.34
N ALA A 58 -12.13 34.48 -17.07
CA ALA A 58 -13.23 34.21 -17.99
C ALA A 58 -14.53 33.89 -17.24
N MET A 59 -14.42 33.28 -16.05
CA MET A 59 -15.55 32.93 -15.19
C MET A 59 -16.05 34.08 -14.34
N GLU A 60 -15.16 34.94 -13.86
CA GLU A 60 -15.47 36.22 -13.23
C GLU A 60 -16.21 37.16 -14.20
N LYS A 61 -15.82 37.16 -15.49
CA LYS A 61 -16.52 37.92 -16.53
C LYS A 61 -17.89 37.36 -16.93
N THR A 62 -18.16 36.08 -16.68
CA THR A 62 -19.41 35.41 -17.08
C THR A 62 -20.33 35.08 -15.91
N GLY A 63 -19.90 35.33 -14.66
CA GLY A 63 -20.65 34.99 -13.45
C GLY A 63 -20.80 33.49 -13.20
N MET A 64 -20.05 32.66 -13.93
CA MET A 64 -20.07 31.20 -13.82
C MET A 64 -19.05 30.72 -12.79
N LYS A 65 -19.38 29.74 -11.95
CA LYS A 65 -18.39 29.03 -11.12
C LYS A 65 -17.56 28.07 -11.99
N LYS A 66 -16.33 27.73 -11.56
CA LYS A 66 -15.55 26.61 -12.15
C LYS A 66 -16.47 25.41 -12.23
N ALA A 67 -16.83 25.01 -13.45
CA ALA A 67 -17.56 23.78 -13.65
C ALA A 67 -16.66 22.70 -13.05
N GLY A 68 -17.16 22.02 -12.01
CA GLY A 68 -16.47 20.88 -11.42
C GLY A 68 -16.16 19.86 -12.51
N TYR A 69 -15.17 19.00 -12.25
CA TYR A 69 -14.91 17.86 -13.12
C TYR A 69 -16.20 17.07 -13.36
N ASP A 70 -16.53 16.81 -14.62
CA ASP A 70 -17.67 15.99 -15.01
C ASP A 70 -17.16 14.76 -15.77
N PRO A 71 -17.31 13.55 -15.21
CA PRO A 71 -16.85 12.33 -15.87
C PRO A 71 -17.61 12.01 -17.16
N ASN A 72 -18.78 12.61 -17.42
CA ASN A 72 -19.53 12.41 -18.66
C ASN A 72 -19.15 13.42 -19.75
N ARG A 73 -18.41 14.47 -19.41
CA ARG A 73 -18.00 15.48 -20.38
C ARG A 73 -16.88 14.94 -21.28
N LYS A 74 -16.99 15.22 -22.58
CA LYS A 74 -15.90 14.98 -23.53
C LYS A 74 -14.90 16.13 -23.48
N TYR A 75 -13.71 15.83 -22.97
CA TYR A 75 -12.60 16.77 -22.94
C TYR A 75 -11.74 16.64 -24.20
N LYS A 76 -11.00 17.69 -24.54
CA LYS A 76 -10.05 17.69 -25.65
C LYS A 76 -8.63 17.87 -25.10
N PRO A 77 -7.64 17.10 -25.57
CA PRO A 77 -6.26 17.33 -25.20
C PRO A 77 -5.81 18.75 -25.57
N SER A 78 -5.00 19.35 -24.70
CA SER A 78 -4.29 20.60 -24.99
C SER A 78 -3.25 20.42 -26.10
N LYS A 79 -2.83 21.52 -26.73
CA LYS A 79 -1.76 21.48 -27.74
C LYS A 79 -0.46 20.93 -27.17
N GLU A 80 -0.20 21.21 -25.89
CA GLU A 80 0.96 20.72 -25.16
C GLU A 80 0.88 19.21 -24.92
N ALA A 81 -0.28 18.68 -24.52
CA ALA A 81 -0.51 17.25 -24.41
C ALA A 81 -0.28 16.55 -25.76
N LEU A 82 -0.85 17.07 -26.84
CA LEU A 82 -0.66 16.54 -28.20
C LEU A 82 0.80 16.50 -28.65
N ALA A 83 1.62 17.44 -28.17
CA ALA A 83 3.04 17.48 -28.51
C ALA A 83 3.89 16.54 -27.64
N ALA A 84 3.49 16.29 -26.40
CA ALA A 84 4.29 15.58 -25.40
C ALA A 84 3.87 14.12 -25.14
N ASP A 85 2.61 13.79 -25.44
CA ASP A 85 2.01 12.47 -25.23
C ASP A 85 1.56 11.89 -26.58
N PRO A 86 2.28 10.89 -27.11
CA PRO A 86 1.94 10.26 -28.39
C PRO A 86 0.54 9.64 -28.44
N GLN A 87 -0.04 9.31 -27.28
CA GLN A 87 -1.34 8.66 -27.18
C GLN A 87 -2.48 9.66 -26.90
N ALA A 88 -2.19 10.96 -26.79
CA ALA A 88 -3.19 11.97 -26.46
C ALA A 88 -4.36 12.03 -27.45
N ASN A 89 -4.16 11.62 -28.71
CA ASN A 89 -5.20 11.56 -29.74
C ASN A 89 -5.66 10.13 -30.08
N ASP A 90 -5.17 9.11 -29.37
CA ASP A 90 -5.47 7.72 -29.67
C ASP A 90 -6.96 7.42 -29.42
N GLN A 91 -7.66 6.98 -30.47
CA GLN A 91 -9.09 6.66 -30.42
C GLN A 91 -9.36 5.20 -30.02
N THR A 92 -8.33 4.41 -29.73
CA THR A 92 -8.45 3.01 -29.33
C THR A 92 -9.15 2.91 -27.98
N ILE A 93 -10.21 2.11 -27.93
CA ILE A 93 -10.88 1.69 -26.69
C ILE A 93 -10.37 0.29 -26.35
N GLN A 94 -9.63 0.18 -25.26
CA GLN A 94 -9.10 -1.10 -24.79
C GLN A 94 -10.23 -1.95 -24.17
N GLU A 95 -10.05 -3.28 -24.18
CA GLU A 95 -11.01 -4.20 -23.57
C GLU A 95 -11.29 -3.84 -22.10
N GLY A 96 -12.58 -3.81 -21.76
CA GLY A 96 -13.06 -3.44 -20.42
C GLY A 96 -13.17 -1.94 -20.15
N PHE A 97 -12.71 -1.06 -21.06
CA PHE A 97 -12.89 0.39 -21.00
C PHE A 97 -14.11 0.88 -21.79
N THR A 98 -14.61 2.07 -21.44
CA THR A 98 -15.71 2.75 -22.17
C THR A 98 -15.27 4.01 -22.91
N LYS A 99 -14.06 4.49 -22.64
CA LYS A 99 -13.45 5.64 -23.30
C LYS A 99 -12.18 5.25 -24.05
N SER A 100 -11.85 6.04 -25.08
CA SER A 100 -10.58 5.89 -25.78
C SER A 100 -9.40 6.34 -24.92
N ILE A 101 -8.20 5.86 -25.23
CA ILE A 101 -6.97 6.27 -24.55
C ILE A 101 -6.81 7.81 -24.55
N GLY A 102 -7.05 8.46 -25.69
CA GLY A 102 -7.00 9.91 -25.82
C GLY A 102 -8.07 10.64 -24.99
N ASP A 103 -9.31 10.12 -24.93
CA ASP A 103 -10.37 10.69 -24.10
C ASP A 103 -10.03 10.56 -22.60
N ILE A 104 -9.39 9.46 -22.18
CA ILE A 104 -8.89 9.27 -20.81
C ILE A 104 -7.78 10.28 -20.51
N HIS A 105 -6.80 10.42 -21.39
CA HIS A 105 -5.67 11.32 -21.20
C HIS A 105 -6.10 12.79 -21.17
N ALA A 106 -7.09 13.17 -21.98
CA ALA A 106 -7.70 14.49 -21.93
C ALA A 106 -8.36 14.80 -20.57
N CYS A 107 -8.90 13.79 -19.89
CA CYS A 107 -9.46 13.94 -18.54
C CYS A 107 -8.37 14.21 -17.48
N TYR A 108 -7.15 13.69 -17.65
CA TYR A 108 -6.05 13.94 -16.69
C TYR A 108 -5.72 15.43 -16.55
N GLU A 109 -5.95 16.23 -17.59
CA GLU A 109 -5.80 17.69 -17.52
C GLU A 109 -6.85 18.40 -16.66
N GLN A 110 -7.93 17.71 -16.29
CA GLN A 110 -9.09 18.29 -15.59
C GLN A 110 -9.12 17.92 -14.11
N ILE A 111 -8.35 16.90 -13.72
CA ILE A 111 -8.26 16.38 -12.35
C ILE A 111 -6.93 16.76 -11.69
N GLN A 112 -6.28 17.82 -12.19
CA GLN A 112 -4.96 18.27 -11.74
C GLN A 112 -4.96 18.78 -10.29
N ASP A 113 -6.09 19.27 -9.81
CA ASP A 113 -6.24 19.86 -8.48
C ASP A 113 -6.17 18.79 -7.36
N VAL A 114 -6.34 17.51 -7.68
CA VAL A 114 -6.30 16.40 -6.72
C VAL A 114 -5.04 15.54 -6.84
N THR A 115 -4.02 15.97 -7.58
CA THR A 115 -2.78 15.19 -7.74
C THR A 115 -1.52 16.04 -7.84
N LEU A 116 -0.43 15.54 -7.24
CA LEU A 116 0.88 16.19 -7.26
C LEU A 116 1.57 16.14 -8.63
N TYR A 117 1.08 15.29 -9.53
CA TYR A 117 1.78 14.90 -10.75
C TYR A 117 1.32 15.72 -11.97
N SER A 118 1.10 17.02 -11.80
CA SER A 118 0.53 17.89 -12.83
C SER A 118 1.57 18.85 -13.44
N PRO A 119 1.56 19.11 -14.76
CA PRO A 119 0.77 18.45 -15.79
C PRO A 119 1.22 17.00 -16.06
N TYR A 120 0.25 16.14 -16.37
CA TYR A 120 0.45 14.70 -16.52
C TYR A 120 1.49 14.32 -17.60
N TYR A 121 1.60 15.12 -18.67
CA TYR A 121 2.44 14.87 -19.84
C TYR A 121 3.87 15.40 -19.69
N THR A 122 4.28 15.86 -18.51
CA THR A 122 5.70 16.16 -18.26
C THR A 122 6.49 14.86 -18.08
N ASP A 123 7.77 14.84 -18.47
CA ASP A 123 8.60 13.62 -18.45
C ASP A 123 8.63 12.94 -17.08
N ASP A 124 8.60 13.71 -15.99
CA ASP A 124 8.55 13.19 -14.63
C ASP A 124 7.15 12.67 -14.23
N ALA A 125 6.08 13.32 -14.69
CA ALA A 125 4.71 12.97 -14.34
C ALA A 125 4.20 11.73 -15.08
N LYS A 126 4.65 11.49 -16.32
CA LYS A 126 4.15 10.39 -17.18
C LYS A 126 4.11 9.03 -16.48
N ARG A 127 5.12 8.71 -15.67
CA ARG A 127 5.20 7.44 -14.92
C ARG A 127 4.10 7.27 -13.87
N PHE A 128 3.52 8.36 -13.36
CA PHE A 128 2.40 8.34 -12.42
C PHE A 128 1.03 8.27 -13.12
N TYR A 129 1.01 8.32 -14.45
CA TYR A 129 -0.18 8.16 -15.30
C TYR A 129 -0.08 6.99 -16.28
N GLY A 130 0.93 6.14 -16.11
CA GLY A 130 1.12 4.95 -16.95
C GLY A 130 1.49 5.21 -18.41
N ILE A 131 1.93 6.42 -18.74
CA ILE A 131 2.23 6.79 -20.13
C ILE A 131 3.59 6.22 -20.53
N GLY A 132 3.60 5.47 -21.63
CA GLY A 132 4.80 4.83 -22.17
C GLY A 132 5.24 3.55 -21.42
N ALA A 133 4.45 3.08 -20.47
CA ALA A 133 4.69 1.80 -19.80
C ALA A 133 4.00 0.65 -20.56
N GLU A 134 4.63 -0.53 -20.54
CA GLU A 134 4.05 -1.74 -21.14
C GLU A 134 2.86 -2.25 -20.33
N GLU A 135 1.90 -2.87 -21.02
CA GLU A 135 0.78 -3.54 -20.38
C GLU A 135 1.28 -4.61 -19.41
N GLY A 136 0.74 -4.63 -18.18
CA GLY A 136 1.15 -5.55 -17.12
C GLY A 136 2.20 -5.00 -16.16
N THR A 137 2.97 -3.95 -16.51
CA THR A 137 3.98 -3.35 -15.62
C THR A 137 3.41 -2.99 -14.25
N PHE A 138 2.28 -2.30 -14.23
CA PHE A 138 1.64 -1.85 -12.99
C PHE A 138 1.00 -2.99 -12.21
N TYR A 139 0.49 -4.02 -12.88
CA TYR A 139 -0.01 -5.22 -12.20
C TYR A 139 1.13 -5.97 -11.51
N ASN A 140 2.29 -6.10 -12.16
CA ASN A 140 3.47 -6.72 -11.57
C ASN A 140 3.97 -5.94 -10.35
N ILE A 141 4.02 -4.60 -10.44
CA ILE A 141 4.36 -3.74 -9.30
C ILE A 141 3.33 -3.94 -8.18
N PHE A 142 2.04 -3.82 -8.48
CA PHE A 142 0.98 -3.93 -7.48
C PHE A 142 1.00 -5.29 -6.77
N PHE A 143 0.91 -6.39 -7.52
CA PHE A 143 0.88 -7.73 -6.94
C PHE A 143 2.20 -8.08 -6.25
N GLY A 144 3.34 -7.59 -6.74
CA GLY A 144 4.63 -7.74 -6.07
C GLY A 144 4.63 -7.06 -4.69
N MET A 145 4.22 -5.80 -4.60
CA MET A 145 4.15 -5.07 -3.33
C MET A 145 3.10 -5.67 -2.37
N PHE A 146 1.95 -6.05 -2.91
CA PHE A 146 0.85 -6.58 -2.12
C PHE A 146 1.18 -7.97 -1.56
N SER A 147 1.67 -8.87 -2.40
CA SER A 147 2.11 -10.20 -1.97
C SER A 147 3.22 -10.11 -0.93
N GLU A 148 4.19 -9.21 -1.11
CA GLU A 148 5.25 -9.01 -0.14
C GLU A 148 4.73 -8.49 1.20
N THR A 149 3.80 -7.55 1.19
CA THR A 149 3.16 -7.04 2.42
C THR A 149 2.42 -8.14 3.18
N LEU A 150 1.71 -9.03 2.48
CA LEU A 150 0.88 -10.05 3.12
C LEU A 150 1.67 -11.19 3.80
N LYS A 151 2.99 -11.28 3.57
CA LYS A 151 3.86 -12.23 4.29
C LYS A 151 4.00 -11.90 5.78
N TYR A 152 3.66 -10.67 6.15
CA TYR A 152 3.84 -10.12 7.48
C TYR A 152 2.53 -10.17 8.26
N ASP A 153 2.60 -10.42 9.56
CA ASP A 153 1.42 -10.54 10.44
C ASP A 153 1.02 -9.22 11.13
N GLY A 154 1.86 -8.17 11.03
CA GLY A 154 1.65 -6.87 11.68
C GLY A 154 1.83 -6.89 13.20
N ILE A 155 1.73 -8.05 13.85
CA ILE A 155 1.86 -8.23 15.31
C ILE A 155 3.32 -8.39 15.71
N HIS A 156 4.04 -9.29 15.03
CA HIS A 156 5.44 -9.58 15.28
C HIS A 156 6.35 -8.81 14.32
N LYS A 157 5.87 -8.61 13.09
CA LYS A 157 6.64 -7.92 12.05
C LYS A 157 5.67 -7.21 11.11
N ALA A 158 5.96 -5.96 10.80
CA ALA A 158 5.22 -5.18 9.83
C ALA A 158 6.10 -4.91 8.60
N TYR A 159 5.48 -4.82 7.43
CA TYR A 159 6.17 -4.49 6.20
C TYR A 159 6.44 -2.99 6.13
N HIS A 160 7.69 -2.61 5.91
CA HIS A 160 8.11 -1.23 5.75
C HIS A 160 8.54 -1.00 4.30
N TYR A 161 7.67 -0.36 3.52
CA TYR A 161 7.90 -0.07 2.11
C TYR A 161 9.05 0.94 1.96
N PRO A 162 10.19 0.56 1.35
CA PRO A 162 11.40 1.39 1.37
C PRO A 162 11.61 2.23 0.11
N ASN A 163 10.75 2.08 -0.90
CA ASN A 163 11.01 2.63 -2.23
C ASN A 163 10.39 4.01 -2.36
N PHE A 164 11.23 5.02 -2.55
CA PHE A 164 10.82 6.40 -2.78
C PHE A 164 11.47 6.94 -4.05
N THR A 165 10.80 7.91 -4.67
CA THR A 165 11.25 8.56 -5.89
C THR A 165 11.05 10.06 -5.80
N PRO A 166 11.96 10.89 -6.34
CA PRO A 166 11.75 12.33 -6.42
C PRO A 166 10.45 12.70 -7.15
N VAL A 167 9.81 13.78 -6.70
CA VAL A 167 8.72 14.46 -7.43
C VAL A 167 9.28 15.79 -7.90
N ASN A 168 9.35 15.97 -9.22
CA ASN A 168 10.11 17.04 -9.88
C ASN A 168 11.63 16.90 -9.66
N LEU A 169 12.34 16.52 -10.73
CA LEU A 169 13.80 16.31 -10.75
C LEU A 169 14.65 17.51 -10.28
N ALA A 170 14.06 18.70 -10.11
CA ALA A 170 14.75 19.89 -9.62
C ALA A 170 14.92 19.95 -8.08
N ASN A 171 14.21 19.11 -7.32
CA ASN A 171 14.37 18.98 -5.88
C ASN A 171 14.30 17.50 -5.47
N ASP A 172 15.45 16.84 -5.51
CA ASP A 172 15.64 15.43 -5.16
C ASP A 172 15.35 15.12 -3.68
N GLN A 173 15.28 16.15 -2.82
CA GLN A 173 14.90 16.00 -1.42
C GLN A 173 13.39 15.80 -1.23
N ILE A 174 12.56 16.21 -2.19
CA ILE A 174 11.11 15.98 -2.14
C ILE A 174 10.80 14.69 -2.87
N GLN A 175 10.38 13.67 -2.13
CA GLN A 175 10.13 12.34 -2.67
C GLN A 175 8.73 11.85 -2.30
N VAL A 176 8.20 10.92 -3.10
CA VAL A 176 6.96 10.19 -2.82
C VAL A 176 7.22 8.68 -2.86
N PRO A 177 6.38 7.87 -2.20
CA PRO A 177 6.52 6.43 -2.28
C PRO A 177 6.26 5.95 -3.73
N CYS A 178 7.05 4.98 -4.18
CA CYS A 178 6.90 4.42 -5.54
C CYS A 178 5.58 3.66 -5.75
N ASP A 179 4.81 3.39 -4.70
CA ASP A 179 3.45 2.82 -4.86
C ASP A 179 2.52 3.78 -5.61
N GLU A 180 2.79 5.08 -5.62
CA GLU A 180 2.04 6.07 -6.40
C GLU A 180 2.11 5.86 -7.92
N PHE A 181 3.10 5.12 -8.44
CA PHE A 181 3.10 4.72 -9.85
C PHE A 181 1.85 3.90 -10.21
N VAL A 182 1.35 3.11 -9.26
CA VAL A 182 0.12 2.34 -9.40
C VAL A 182 -1.07 3.11 -8.85
N LEU A 183 -0.97 3.58 -7.60
CA LEU A 183 -2.12 4.15 -6.89
C LEU A 183 -2.64 5.42 -7.55
N ASN A 184 -1.76 6.34 -7.97
CA ASN A 184 -2.19 7.53 -8.70
C ASN A 184 -2.76 7.15 -10.06
N PHE A 185 -2.05 6.30 -10.79
CA PHE A 185 -2.44 5.93 -12.15
C PHE A 185 -3.81 5.26 -12.18
N TRP A 186 -4.01 4.20 -11.40
CA TRP A 186 -5.25 3.43 -11.38
C TRP A 186 -6.43 4.28 -10.90
N THR A 187 -6.22 5.11 -9.88
CA THR A 187 -7.26 6.01 -9.37
C THR A 187 -7.62 7.10 -10.38
N CYS A 188 -6.64 7.77 -10.99
CA CYS A 188 -6.88 8.80 -12.01
C CYS A 188 -7.53 8.21 -13.27
N ARG A 189 -7.13 7.00 -13.69
CA ARG A 189 -7.72 6.31 -14.85
C ARG A 189 -9.17 5.96 -14.59
N PHE A 190 -9.50 5.50 -13.39
CA PHE A 190 -10.88 5.29 -12.98
C PHE A 190 -11.68 6.58 -12.93
N MET A 191 -11.13 7.66 -12.36
CA MET A 191 -11.81 8.96 -12.38
C MET A 191 -12.12 9.42 -13.80
N ALA A 192 -11.19 9.19 -14.73
CA ALA A 192 -11.36 9.49 -16.15
C ALA A 192 -12.42 8.62 -16.85
N ASP A 193 -12.59 7.36 -16.45
CA ASP A 193 -13.56 6.41 -17.02
C ASP A 193 -14.29 5.60 -15.94
N PRO A 194 -15.18 6.22 -15.13
CA PRO A 194 -15.76 5.56 -13.96
C PRO A 194 -16.82 4.51 -14.31
N LYS A 195 -17.19 4.38 -15.58
CA LYS A 195 -18.14 3.35 -16.06
C LYS A 195 -17.41 2.10 -16.58
N SER A 196 -16.09 2.13 -16.68
CA SER A 196 -15.25 1.01 -17.10
C SER A 196 -15.15 -0.07 -16.03
N GLU A 197 -15.33 -1.33 -16.42
CA GLU A 197 -15.12 -2.48 -15.54
C GLU A 197 -13.63 -2.63 -15.20
N LYS A 198 -12.74 -2.43 -16.19
CA LYS A 198 -11.29 -2.59 -15.99
C LYS A 198 -10.75 -1.50 -15.07
N ALA A 199 -11.14 -0.24 -15.29
CA ALA A 199 -10.72 0.87 -14.45
C ALA A 199 -11.29 0.76 -13.03
N LEU A 200 -12.55 0.31 -12.89
CA LEU A 200 -13.16 0.04 -11.58
C LEU A 200 -12.34 -1.00 -10.81
N LYS A 201 -12.01 -2.12 -11.44
CA LYS A 201 -11.23 -3.20 -10.81
C LYS A 201 -9.87 -2.72 -10.33
N GLU A 202 -9.14 -1.99 -11.18
CA GLU A 202 -7.86 -1.38 -10.82
C GLU A 202 -8.01 -0.39 -9.65
N PHE A 203 -9.01 0.48 -9.67
CA PHE A 203 -9.27 1.40 -8.56
C PHE A 203 -9.62 0.67 -7.26
N VAL A 204 -10.49 -0.35 -7.30
CA VAL A 204 -10.85 -1.12 -6.09
C VAL A 204 -9.63 -1.85 -5.53
N TYR A 205 -8.71 -2.33 -6.38
CA TYR A 205 -7.42 -2.88 -5.92
C TYR A 205 -6.56 -1.83 -5.22
N ALA A 206 -6.40 -0.63 -5.80
CA ALA A 206 -5.69 0.49 -5.17
C ALA A 206 -6.36 0.91 -3.85
N TYR A 207 -7.68 0.98 -3.83
CA TYR A 207 -8.47 1.29 -2.63
C TYR A 207 -8.28 0.22 -1.56
N THR A 208 -8.25 -1.07 -1.93
CA THR A 208 -8.00 -2.19 -0.99
C THR A 208 -6.63 -2.04 -0.33
N TRP A 209 -5.59 -1.70 -1.10
CA TRP A 209 -4.25 -1.45 -0.57
C TRP A 209 -4.20 -0.33 0.47
N LEU A 210 -5.00 0.72 0.27
CA LEU A 210 -5.01 1.90 1.12
C LEU A 210 -5.94 1.79 2.32
N ASN A 211 -7.08 1.12 2.16
CA ASN A 211 -8.21 1.19 3.09
C ASN A 211 -8.57 -0.13 3.77
N SER A 212 -8.10 -1.29 3.27
CA SER A 212 -8.30 -2.55 3.99
C SER A 212 -7.63 -2.50 5.36
N MET A 213 -8.40 -2.74 6.43
CA MET A 213 -7.89 -2.73 7.80
C MET A 213 -6.70 -3.69 7.99
N ASN A 214 -6.78 -4.88 7.39
CA ASN A 214 -5.73 -5.88 7.51
C ASN A 214 -4.45 -5.39 6.83
N VAL A 215 -4.55 -4.80 5.63
CA VAL A 215 -3.38 -4.26 4.92
C VAL A 215 -2.80 -3.05 5.66
N LYS A 216 -3.65 -2.13 6.15
CA LYS A 216 -3.21 -0.95 6.91
C LYS A 216 -2.50 -1.30 8.21
N ALA A 217 -2.90 -2.38 8.88
CA ALA A 217 -2.26 -2.83 10.10
C ALA A 217 -0.85 -3.41 9.87
N ILE A 218 -0.54 -3.79 8.62
CA ILE A 218 0.72 -4.47 8.27
C ILE A 218 1.66 -3.54 7.48
N ARG A 219 1.11 -2.61 6.69
CA ARG A 219 1.85 -1.77 5.73
C ARG A 219 2.22 -0.41 6.31
N HIS A 220 3.51 -0.17 6.44
CA HIS A 220 4.11 1.13 6.78
C HIS A 220 5.06 1.60 5.68
N TYR A 221 5.36 2.90 5.68
CA TYR A 221 6.43 3.45 4.85
C TYR A 221 7.71 3.51 5.68
N ALA A 222 8.85 3.12 5.10
CA ALA A 222 10.13 3.18 5.80
C ALA A 222 10.61 4.63 5.93
N MET A 223 10.10 5.31 6.96
CA MET A 223 10.33 6.73 7.23
C MET A 223 10.97 6.92 8.59
N LYS A 224 11.88 7.90 8.70
CA LYS A 224 12.49 8.30 9.97
C LYS A 224 11.46 8.93 10.93
N ASP A 225 10.55 9.75 10.40
CA ASP A 225 9.40 10.30 11.14
C ASP A 225 8.20 10.38 10.19
N GLU A 226 7.27 9.44 10.34
CA GLU A 226 6.08 9.37 9.52
C GLU A 226 5.14 10.57 9.75
N THR A 227 5.05 11.08 10.99
CA THR A 227 4.14 12.17 11.35
C THR A 227 4.61 13.48 10.74
N ALA A 228 5.92 13.76 10.84
CA ALA A 228 6.53 14.95 10.25
C ALA A 228 6.81 14.81 8.74
N GLY A 229 6.59 13.63 8.15
CA GLY A 229 6.85 13.38 6.73
C GLY A 229 8.34 13.26 6.39
N VAL A 230 9.20 12.94 7.36
CA VAL A 230 10.65 12.79 7.16
C VAL A 230 10.97 11.36 6.73
N ILE A 231 11.41 11.19 5.49
CA ILE A 231 11.80 9.90 4.93
C ILE A 231 13.19 9.52 5.43
N GLY A 232 14.15 10.44 5.31
CA GLY A 232 15.53 10.29 5.77
C GLY A 232 16.21 11.64 5.96
N ASP A 233 17.52 11.67 6.20
CA ASP A 233 18.24 12.90 6.55
C ASP A 233 18.19 14.00 5.49
N ASN A 234 18.00 13.63 4.22
CA ASN A 234 17.90 14.55 3.07
C ASN A 234 16.65 14.30 2.22
N ALA A 235 15.63 13.61 2.75
CA ALA A 235 14.43 13.24 1.99
C ALA A 235 13.17 13.44 2.82
N ILE A 236 12.19 14.14 2.26
CA ILE A 236 10.90 14.47 2.87
C ILE A 236 9.75 14.21 1.90
N LEU A 237 8.58 13.89 2.45
CA LEU A 237 7.33 13.91 1.70
C LEU A 237 6.90 15.36 1.41
N PRO A 238 6.23 15.62 0.27
CA PRO A 238 5.49 16.87 0.08
C PRO A 238 4.50 17.08 1.24
N SER A 239 4.44 18.30 1.79
CA SER A 239 3.58 18.60 2.95
C SER A 239 2.09 18.36 2.70
N ASN A 240 1.64 18.54 1.46
CA ASN A 240 0.27 18.30 1.01
C ASN A 240 0.03 16.88 0.50
N PHE A 241 1.03 15.98 0.53
CA PHE A 241 0.92 14.62 -0.03
C PHE A 241 -0.27 13.84 0.50
N ARG A 242 -0.43 13.79 1.83
CA ARG A 242 -1.51 13.04 2.47
C ARG A 242 -2.88 13.60 2.11
N GLN A 243 -3.01 14.93 2.10
CA GLN A 243 -4.25 15.61 1.75
C GLN A 243 -4.62 15.37 0.29
N MET A 244 -3.67 15.51 -0.65
CA MET A 244 -3.95 15.30 -2.07
C MET A 244 -4.32 13.85 -2.37
N ARG A 245 -3.65 12.88 -1.74
CA ARG A 245 -4.04 11.47 -1.83
C ARG A 245 -5.47 11.25 -1.33
N TYR A 246 -5.80 11.81 -0.16
CA TYR A 246 -7.16 11.74 0.39
C TYR A 246 -8.20 12.37 -0.54
N ASP A 247 -7.95 13.55 -1.08
CA ASP A 247 -8.88 14.26 -1.97
C ASP A 247 -9.10 13.48 -3.28
N ARG A 248 -8.02 12.95 -3.88
CA ARG A 248 -8.08 12.08 -5.06
C ARG A 248 -8.94 10.85 -4.81
N ASP A 249 -8.63 10.13 -3.74
CA ASP A 249 -9.25 8.85 -3.45
C ASP A 249 -10.73 9.03 -3.05
N ASN A 250 -11.09 10.13 -2.38
CA ASN A 250 -12.48 10.50 -2.12
C ASN A 250 -13.25 10.86 -3.38
N MET A 251 -12.62 11.59 -4.29
CA MET A 251 -13.25 11.93 -5.57
C MET A 251 -13.53 10.66 -6.38
N ALA A 252 -12.56 9.75 -6.46
CA ALA A 252 -12.74 8.44 -7.08
C ALA A 252 -13.81 7.62 -6.36
N TYR A 253 -13.76 7.52 -5.03
CA TYR A 253 -14.78 6.81 -4.25
C TYR A 253 -16.19 7.37 -4.51
N GLY A 254 -16.34 8.70 -4.52
CA GLY A 254 -17.59 9.37 -4.86
C GLY A 254 -18.11 8.98 -6.25
N LEU A 255 -17.24 8.94 -7.25
CA LEU A 255 -17.59 8.46 -8.60
C LEU A 255 -18.00 6.99 -8.61
N ALA A 256 -17.31 6.14 -7.84
CA ALA A 256 -17.64 4.72 -7.72
C ALA A 256 -19.02 4.46 -7.12
N VAL A 257 -19.46 5.29 -6.18
CA VAL A 257 -20.77 5.11 -5.53
C VAL A 257 -21.91 5.91 -6.18
N THR A 258 -21.61 6.78 -7.16
CA THR A 258 -22.63 7.65 -7.79
C THR A 258 -22.69 7.60 -9.32
N VAL A 259 -21.64 7.18 -10.00
CA VAL A 259 -21.54 7.22 -11.48
C VAL A 259 -21.33 5.84 -12.08
N THR A 260 -20.54 4.98 -11.44
CA THR A 260 -20.34 3.60 -11.86
C THR A 260 -21.67 2.84 -11.87
N PRO A 261 -21.93 1.96 -12.86
CA PRO A 261 -23.08 1.06 -12.80
C PRO A 261 -22.98 0.12 -11.59
N TYR A 262 -24.07 -0.02 -10.82
CA TYR A 262 -24.11 -0.93 -9.66
C TYR A 262 -23.78 -2.37 -10.05
N GLU A 263 -24.21 -2.78 -11.24
CA GLU A 263 -23.96 -4.09 -11.84
C GLU A 263 -22.46 -4.37 -12.02
N ASN A 264 -21.63 -3.37 -12.29
CA ASN A 264 -20.18 -3.55 -12.41
C ASN A 264 -19.54 -3.85 -11.04
N LEU A 265 -20.01 -3.18 -9.98
CA LEU A 265 -19.59 -3.47 -8.60
C LEU A 265 -20.02 -4.89 -8.18
N LEU A 266 -21.27 -5.27 -8.47
CA LEU A 266 -21.77 -6.62 -8.20
C LEU A 266 -20.99 -7.68 -8.98
N LYS A 267 -20.68 -7.43 -10.26
CA LYS A 267 -19.89 -8.34 -11.09
C LYS A 267 -18.52 -8.58 -10.47
N LEU A 268 -17.81 -7.52 -10.07
CA LEU A 268 -16.51 -7.63 -9.42
C LEU A 268 -16.61 -8.33 -8.06
N ALA A 269 -17.64 -8.06 -7.25
CA ALA A 269 -17.85 -8.73 -5.98
C ALA A 269 -18.09 -10.25 -6.16
N ASN A 270 -18.90 -10.64 -7.15
CA ASN A 270 -19.12 -12.05 -7.48
C ASN A 270 -17.86 -12.73 -8.03
N GLU A 271 -17.06 -12.03 -8.85
CA GLU A 271 -15.75 -12.52 -9.29
C GLU A 271 -14.86 -12.83 -8.08
N CYS A 272 -14.76 -11.91 -7.13
CA CYS A 272 -13.98 -12.10 -5.92
C CYS A 272 -14.52 -13.25 -5.06
N ALA A 273 -15.84 -13.34 -4.88
CA ALA A 273 -16.47 -14.43 -4.12
C ALA A 273 -16.16 -15.81 -4.73
N ALA A 274 -16.19 -15.94 -6.05
CA ALA A 274 -15.75 -17.16 -6.75
C ALA A 274 -14.25 -17.42 -6.52
N GLY A 275 -13.43 -16.38 -6.67
CA GLY A 275 -11.97 -16.44 -6.54
C GLY A 275 -11.47 -16.88 -5.15
N ILE A 276 -12.20 -16.59 -4.08
CA ILE A 276 -11.86 -17.03 -2.70
C ILE A 276 -11.84 -18.56 -2.60
N THR A 277 -12.74 -19.25 -3.30
CA THR A 277 -12.93 -20.70 -3.21
C THR A 277 -12.43 -21.48 -4.43
N ALA A 278 -11.89 -20.78 -5.42
CA ALA A 278 -11.39 -21.35 -6.67
C ALA A 278 -10.27 -22.39 -6.39
N LYS A 279 -10.45 -23.62 -6.89
CA LYS A 279 -9.53 -24.75 -6.61
C LYS A 279 -8.11 -24.53 -7.15
N ASP A 280 -8.02 -23.85 -8.29
CA ASP A 280 -6.79 -23.46 -8.99
C ASP A 280 -6.20 -22.13 -8.51
N GLY A 281 -6.91 -21.38 -7.65
CA GLY A 281 -6.41 -20.14 -7.07
C GLY A 281 -5.27 -20.39 -6.07
N SER A 282 -4.21 -19.58 -6.18
CA SER A 282 -3.10 -19.57 -5.23
C SER A 282 -3.53 -19.02 -3.86
N GLY A 283 -2.75 -19.31 -2.80
CA GLY A 283 -2.99 -18.73 -1.47
C GLY A 283 -3.07 -17.20 -1.51
N PHE A 284 -2.18 -16.57 -2.30
CA PHE A 284 -2.20 -15.14 -2.54
C PHE A 284 -3.50 -14.67 -3.21
N SER A 285 -3.92 -15.29 -4.31
CA SER A 285 -5.10 -14.83 -5.05
C SER A 285 -6.38 -14.96 -4.22
N ARG A 286 -6.54 -16.06 -3.48
CA ARG A 286 -7.69 -16.26 -2.59
C ARG A 286 -7.76 -15.21 -1.49
N LEU A 287 -6.61 -14.91 -0.87
CA LEU A 287 -6.50 -13.87 0.15
C LEU A 287 -6.76 -12.47 -0.41
N LEU A 288 -6.20 -12.14 -1.57
CA LEU A 288 -6.49 -10.88 -2.25
C LEU A 288 -7.98 -10.74 -2.55
N TYR A 289 -8.62 -11.76 -3.13
CA TYR A 289 -10.04 -11.73 -3.43
C TYR A 289 -10.91 -11.59 -2.18
N HIS A 290 -10.50 -12.19 -1.05
CA HIS A 290 -11.19 -12.00 0.23
C HIS A 290 -11.12 -10.54 0.69
N LEU A 291 -9.92 -9.94 0.66
CA LEU A 291 -9.70 -8.54 1.02
C LEU A 291 -10.48 -7.58 0.12
N VAL A 292 -10.50 -7.84 -1.19
CA VAL A 292 -11.21 -7.02 -2.18
C VAL A 292 -12.73 -7.17 -2.02
N LEU A 293 -13.23 -8.39 -1.83
CA LEU A 293 -14.66 -8.61 -1.56
C LEU A 293 -15.10 -7.89 -0.29
N LYS A 294 -14.26 -7.92 0.76
CA LYS A 294 -14.56 -7.23 2.02
C LYS A 294 -14.72 -5.73 1.81
N VAL A 295 -13.83 -5.06 1.09
CA VAL A 295 -14.01 -3.61 0.85
C VAL A 295 -15.22 -3.33 -0.05
N LEU A 296 -15.54 -4.19 -1.01
CA LEU A 296 -16.74 -4.02 -1.85
C LEU A 296 -18.02 -4.11 -1.03
N VAL A 297 -18.12 -5.10 -0.15
CA VAL A 297 -19.28 -5.35 0.73
C VAL A 297 -19.39 -4.31 1.83
N ASP A 298 -18.27 -3.91 2.44
CA ASP A 298 -18.27 -2.99 3.58
C ASP A 298 -18.40 -1.53 3.13
N ASP A 299 -17.75 -1.14 2.02
CA ASP A 299 -17.57 0.27 1.64
C ASP A 299 -18.40 0.70 0.43
N PHE A 300 -18.41 -0.08 -0.66
CA PHE A 300 -18.95 0.35 -1.95
C PHE A 300 -20.42 0.02 -2.15
N LEU A 301 -20.77 -1.27 -2.13
CA LEU A 301 -22.12 -1.77 -2.43
C LEU A 301 -23.21 -1.12 -1.56
N PRO A 302 -23.08 -1.06 -0.21
CA PRO A 302 -24.13 -0.48 0.63
C PRO A 302 -24.28 1.04 0.51
N ARG A 303 -23.25 1.74 -0.01
CA ARG A 303 -23.23 3.21 -0.16
C ARG A 303 -23.49 3.66 -1.59
N HIS A 304 -23.66 2.74 -2.52
CA HIS A 304 -23.99 3.06 -3.90
C HIS A 304 -25.37 3.71 -4.00
N LYS A 305 -25.54 4.73 -4.86
CA LYS A 305 -26.82 5.44 -5.03
C LYS A 305 -27.99 4.52 -5.44
N ASP A 306 -27.66 3.47 -6.19
CA ASP A 306 -28.59 2.46 -6.70
C ASP A 306 -28.53 1.15 -5.87
N ALA A 307 -28.04 1.22 -4.62
CA ALA A 307 -27.97 0.06 -3.74
C ALA A 307 -29.35 -0.59 -3.59
N LYS A 308 -29.40 -1.89 -3.88
CA LYS A 308 -30.63 -2.67 -3.81
C LYS A 308 -30.81 -3.24 -2.40
N ASN A 309 -32.03 -3.14 -1.87
CA ASN A 309 -32.40 -3.83 -0.63
C ASN A 309 -32.85 -5.26 -0.95
N ASP A 310 -31.91 -6.05 -1.49
CA ASP A 310 -32.12 -7.47 -1.82
C ASP A 310 -31.08 -8.36 -1.10
N ASP A 311 -31.25 -9.68 -1.21
CA ASP A 311 -30.39 -10.65 -0.53
C ASP A 311 -28.95 -10.72 -1.08
N SER A 312 -28.62 -10.04 -2.18
CA SER A 312 -27.30 -10.16 -2.83
C SER A 312 -26.17 -9.73 -1.92
N LEU A 313 -26.31 -8.59 -1.24
CA LEU A 313 -25.28 -8.09 -0.31
C LEU A 313 -25.10 -9.04 0.89
N ARG A 314 -26.22 -9.60 1.39
CA ARG A 314 -26.19 -10.58 2.48
C ARG A 314 -25.49 -11.86 2.04
N LEU A 315 -25.77 -12.37 0.85
CA LEU A 315 -25.13 -13.56 0.30
C LEU A 315 -23.62 -13.36 0.10
N LEU A 316 -23.20 -12.19 -0.41
CA LEU A 316 -21.79 -11.84 -0.55
C LEU A 316 -21.09 -11.72 0.80
N SER A 317 -21.75 -11.15 1.81
CA SER A 317 -21.22 -11.06 3.17
C SER A 317 -20.96 -12.45 3.76
N LEU A 318 -21.88 -13.40 3.58
CA LEU A 318 -21.72 -14.78 4.04
C LEU A 318 -20.53 -15.50 3.36
N LYS A 319 -20.12 -15.09 2.15
CA LYS A 319 -18.94 -15.65 1.49
C LYS A 319 -17.63 -15.26 2.19
N LEU A 320 -17.62 -14.21 3.00
CA LEU A 320 -16.45 -13.80 3.78
C LEU A 320 -16.27 -14.64 5.06
N ASP A 321 -17.30 -15.36 5.50
CA ASP A 321 -17.27 -16.18 6.72
C ASP A 321 -16.60 -17.53 6.51
N THR A 322 -16.47 -18.01 5.28
CA THR A 322 -15.85 -19.31 4.99
C THR A 322 -15.17 -19.33 3.62
N PRO A 323 -13.83 -19.44 3.56
CA PRO A 323 -12.89 -19.41 4.68
C PRO A 323 -12.82 -18.03 5.35
N ARG A 324 -12.54 -17.99 6.65
CA ARG A 324 -12.34 -16.71 7.35
C ARG A 324 -11.01 -16.09 6.94
N ILE A 325 -10.92 -14.76 6.97
CA ILE A 325 -9.70 -14.05 6.56
C ILE A 325 -8.45 -14.48 7.35
N GLY A 326 -8.59 -14.77 8.65
CA GLY A 326 -7.48 -15.27 9.47
C GLY A 326 -6.94 -16.61 8.99
N GLU A 327 -7.81 -17.51 8.54
CA GLU A 327 -7.41 -18.82 8.00
C GLU A 327 -6.64 -18.67 6.69
N LEU A 328 -7.06 -17.72 5.83
CA LEU A 328 -6.34 -17.40 4.59
C LEU A 328 -4.99 -16.72 4.84
N LEU A 329 -4.93 -15.81 5.81
CA LEU A 329 -3.68 -15.16 6.23
C LEU A 329 -2.69 -16.17 6.79
N ASP A 330 -3.12 -17.00 7.74
CA ASP A 330 -2.28 -18.04 8.33
C ASP A 330 -1.76 -19.00 7.26
N ALA A 331 -2.64 -19.45 6.35
CA ALA A 331 -2.26 -20.33 5.26
C ALA A 331 -1.21 -19.68 4.35
N TYR A 332 -1.38 -18.41 3.98
CA TYR A 332 -0.44 -17.69 3.13
C TYR A 332 0.90 -17.45 3.82
N GLN A 333 0.88 -17.05 5.09
CA GLN A 333 2.07 -16.68 5.85
C GLN A 333 2.92 -17.89 6.27
N ASN A 334 2.31 -19.06 6.45
CA ASN A 334 3.02 -20.30 6.77
C ASN A 334 4.08 -20.67 5.72
N ASP A 335 3.88 -20.27 4.46
CA ASP A 335 4.85 -20.50 3.38
C ASP A 335 6.11 -19.62 3.50
N PHE A 336 6.09 -18.60 4.37
CA PHE A 336 7.17 -17.62 4.53
C PHE A 336 7.78 -17.60 5.94
N VAL A 337 7.45 -18.58 6.78
CA VAL A 337 8.03 -18.68 8.12
C VAL A 337 9.49 -19.09 8.01
N ASP A 338 10.37 -18.26 8.57
CA ASP A 338 11.80 -18.51 8.58
C ASP A 338 12.14 -19.83 9.28
N ALA A 339 13.01 -20.62 8.64
CA ALA A 339 13.57 -21.82 9.24
C ALA A 339 14.50 -21.45 10.39
N VAL A 340 14.41 -22.20 11.49
CA VAL A 340 15.22 -21.99 12.70
C VAL A 340 16.02 -23.24 13.03
N SER A 341 17.11 -23.07 13.77
CA SER A 341 17.84 -24.22 14.31
C SER A 341 16.99 -24.96 15.34
N GLU A 342 17.15 -26.29 15.43
CA GLU A 342 16.49 -27.04 16.50
C GLU A 342 16.89 -26.45 17.87
N PRO A 343 15.91 -26.13 18.75
CA PRO A 343 16.20 -25.51 20.03
C PRO A 343 17.08 -26.42 20.90
N LYS A 344 18.06 -25.82 21.58
CA LYS A 344 18.89 -26.52 22.56
C LYS A 344 18.11 -26.70 23.87
N GLY A 345 17.97 -27.95 24.29
CA GLY A 345 17.26 -28.29 25.52
C GLY A 345 18.12 -28.15 26.77
N VAL A 346 17.46 -27.90 27.90
CA VAL A 346 18.04 -28.04 29.24
C VAL A 346 17.36 -29.17 30.01
N THR A 347 18.05 -29.71 31.01
CA THR A 347 17.49 -30.75 31.89
C THR A 347 16.50 -30.14 32.89
N VAL A 348 15.37 -30.82 33.07
CA VAL A 348 14.36 -30.52 34.10
C VAL A 348 14.11 -31.78 34.95
N ASP A 349 13.49 -31.62 36.11
CA ASP A 349 13.15 -32.75 36.98
C ASP A 349 12.19 -33.74 36.29
N ALA A 350 12.22 -35.00 36.73
CA ALA A 350 11.47 -36.09 36.09
C ALA A 350 9.96 -35.84 36.08
N LYS A 351 9.40 -35.22 37.13
CA LYS A 351 7.96 -34.92 37.21
C LYS A 351 7.58 -33.86 36.17
N THR A 352 8.33 -32.76 36.09
CA THR A 352 8.13 -31.71 35.09
C THR A 352 8.31 -32.26 33.67
N ARG A 353 9.34 -33.10 33.44
CA ARG A 353 9.60 -33.71 32.14
C ARG A 353 8.41 -34.54 31.65
N ASN A 354 7.93 -35.47 32.48
CA ASN A 354 6.86 -36.39 32.12
C ASN A 354 5.54 -35.64 31.88
N ALA A 355 5.19 -34.70 32.76
CA ALA A 355 3.98 -33.89 32.63
C ALA A 355 4.04 -32.97 31.39
N GLY A 356 5.19 -32.36 31.12
CA GLY A 356 5.39 -31.50 29.95
C GLY A 356 5.30 -32.27 28.64
N ILE A 357 5.88 -33.47 28.53
CA ILE A 357 5.76 -34.33 27.35
C ILE A 357 4.29 -34.75 27.13
N ALA A 358 3.57 -35.12 28.20
CA ALA A 358 2.16 -35.49 28.09
C ALA A 358 1.30 -34.31 27.61
N ALA A 359 1.51 -33.12 28.17
CA ALA A 359 0.80 -31.91 27.75
C ALA A 359 1.15 -31.49 26.31
N ALA A 360 2.42 -31.61 25.91
CA ALA A 360 2.88 -31.32 24.55
C ALA A 360 2.29 -32.30 23.52
N LYS A 361 2.20 -33.59 23.84
CA LYS A 361 1.50 -34.60 23.02
C LYS A 361 0.04 -34.25 22.83
N LYS A 362 -0.65 -33.85 23.90
CA LYS A 362 -2.06 -33.42 23.85
C LYS A 362 -2.24 -32.19 22.95
N PHE A 363 -1.31 -31.25 23.01
CA PHE A 363 -1.34 -30.02 22.23
C PHE A 363 -1.04 -30.24 20.74
N ALA A 364 0.02 -30.98 20.41
CA ALA A 364 0.45 -31.21 19.03
C ALA A 364 -0.32 -32.33 18.30
N GLY A 365 -1.02 -33.18 19.04
CA GLY A 365 -1.78 -34.29 18.48
C GLY A 365 -0.90 -35.35 17.79
N ALA A 366 -1.40 -35.91 16.69
CA ALA A 366 -0.76 -37.03 15.99
C ALA A 366 0.62 -36.71 15.41
N ASN A 367 0.93 -35.43 15.19
CA ASN A 367 2.20 -35.01 14.59
C ASN A 367 3.31 -34.81 15.63
N PHE A 368 3.06 -35.05 16.92
CA PHE A 368 4.06 -34.86 17.97
C PHE A 368 5.30 -35.75 17.75
N GLU A 369 6.48 -35.13 17.69
CA GLU A 369 7.77 -35.84 17.66
C GLU A 369 8.47 -35.74 19.01
N LYS A 370 8.64 -34.51 19.53
CA LYS A 370 9.49 -34.24 20.71
C LYS A 370 9.09 -32.95 21.41
N ALA A 371 9.35 -32.89 22.71
CA ALA A 371 9.29 -31.65 23.49
C ALA A 371 10.69 -31.28 24.01
N VAL A 372 11.05 -30.01 23.91
CA VAL A 372 12.35 -29.45 24.30
C VAL A 372 12.12 -28.35 25.32
N PHE A 373 12.60 -28.55 26.55
CA PHE A 373 12.56 -27.52 27.58
C PHE A 373 13.70 -26.52 27.32
N THR A 374 13.37 -25.25 27.08
CA THR A 374 14.38 -24.22 26.78
C THR A 374 14.84 -23.46 28.03
N LYS A 375 14.13 -23.64 29.15
CA LYS A 375 14.53 -23.19 30.48
C LYS A 375 14.23 -24.28 31.51
N SER A 376 14.93 -24.22 32.64
CA SER A 376 14.75 -25.16 33.76
C SER A 376 14.00 -24.55 34.95
N SER A 377 13.88 -23.22 34.99
CA SER A 377 13.23 -22.48 36.08
C SER A 377 11.82 -22.03 35.72
N TRP A 378 10.89 -22.27 36.65
CA TRP A 378 9.51 -21.84 36.53
C TRP A 378 9.36 -20.34 36.80
N GLN A 379 8.67 -19.63 35.93
CA GLN A 379 8.18 -18.28 36.18
C GLN A 379 6.87 -18.35 36.97
N THR A 380 6.74 -17.56 38.03
CA THR A 380 5.53 -17.49 38.86
C THR A 380 4.62 -16.35 38.43
N PHE A 381 3.33 -16.63 38.28
CA PHE A 381 2.28 -15.63 38.06
C PHE A 381 1.51 -15.42 39.36
N LYS A 382 1.31 -14.15 39.72
CA LYS A 382 0.70 -13.73 40.97
C LYS A 382 -0.59 -12.97 40.68
N GLU A 383 -1.54 -13.05 41.60
CA GLU A 383 -2.77 -12.27 41.51
C GLU A 383 -2.46 -10.77 41.64
N SER A 384 -3.04 -9.93 40.76
CA SER A 384 -2.79 -8.48 40.77
C SER A 384 -3.20 -7.82 42.08
N LYS A 385 -4.32 -8.27 42.67
CA LYS A 385 -4.85 -7.75 43.93
C LYS A 385 -4.15 -8.32 45.17
N TYR A 386 -3.64 -9.55 45.09
CA TYR A 386 -3.00 -10.25 46.21
C TYR A 386 -1.67 -10.88 45.76
N PRO A 387 -0.57 -10.10 45.70
CA PRO A 387 0.69 -10.53 45.08
C PRO A 387 1.45 -11.63 45.86
N TYR A 388 0.92 -12.08 46.99
CA TYR A 388 1.38 -13.26 47.73
C TYR A 388 0.69 -14.55 47.26
N ARG A 389 -0.41 -14.46 46.52
CA ARG A 389 -1.13 -15.62 45.95
C ARG A 389 -0.58 -15.92 44.56
N ILE A 390 0.00 -17.12 44.42
CA ILE A 390 0.43 -17.64 43.13
C ILE A 390 -0.79 -18.23 42.42
N THR A 391 -1.02 -17.84 41.17
CA THR A 391 -2.13 -18.31 40.35
C THR A 391 -1.71 -19.40 39.39
N ALA A 392 -0.49 -19.31 38.84
CA ALA A 392 0.08 -20.30 37.94
C ALA A 392 1.61 -20.22 37.91
N TYR A 393 2.21 -21.25 37.32
CA TYR A 393 3.62 -21.25 36.95
C TYR A 393 3.75 -21.51 35.46
N ALA A 394 4.69 -20.84 34.79
CA ALA A 394 5.01 -21.07 33.38
C ALA A 394 6.46 -21.52 33.19
N LEU A 395 6.67 -22.38 32.21
CA LEU A 395 7.99 -22.84 31.78
C LEU A 395 8.03 -22.85 30.24
N PRO A 396 8.98 -22.13 29.62
CA PRO A 396 9.18 -22.20 28.17
C PRO A 396 9.47 -23.62 27.68
N ILE A 397 8.72 -24.06 26.67
CA ILE A 397 8.85 -25.37 26.05
C ILE A 397 8.70 -25.21 24.53
N ALA A 398 9.61 -25.81 23.77
CA ALA A 398 9.48 -25.89 22.33
C ALA A 398 8.96 -27.28 21.95
N ILE A 399 7.95 -27.31 21.07
CA ILE A 399 7.31 -28.54 20.63
C ILE A 399 7.70 -28.79 19.19
N ILE A 400 8.26 -29.96 18.93
CA ILE A 400 8.66 -30.40 17.61
C ILE A 400 7.58 -31.32 17.04
N THR A 401 7.06 -30.98 15.87
CA THR A 401 6.11 -31.79 15.12
C THR A 401 6.70 -32.26 13.79
N LYS A 402 6.20 -33.40 13.29
CA LYS A 402 6.57 -33.93 11.98
C LYS A 402 5.34 -34.01 11.08
N GLU A 403 5.34 -33.24 10.00
CA GLU A 403 4.21 -33.04 9.10
C GLU A 403 4.69 -33.20 7.66
N GLY A 404 4.12 -34.15 6.91
CA GLY A 404 4.53 -34.40 5.51
C GLY A 404 6.02 -34.74 5.36
N GLY A 405 6.63 -35.36 6.37
CA GLY A 405 8.07 -35.70 6.39
C GLY A 405 9.00 -34.56 6.83
N LYS A 406 8.49 -33.33 6.99
CA LYS A 406 9.26 -32.16 7.46
C LYS A 406 9.09 -31.96 8.97
N ARG A 407 10.12 -31.43 9.63
CA ARG A 407 10.11 -31.13 11.07
C ARG A 407 9.86 -29.65 11.29
N PHE A 408 9.01 -29.34 12.24
CA PHE A 408 8.67 -27.97 12.63
C PHE A 408 8.83 -27.81 14.13
N VAL A 409 9.17 -26.61 14.58
CA VAL A 409 9.19 -26.22 15.99
C VAL A 409 8.15 -25.12 16.23
N GLN A 410 7.36 -25.28 17.29
CA GLN A 410 6.49 -24.24 17.82
C GLN A 410 6.96 -23.88 19.23
N TYR A 411 7.18 -22.60 19.47
CA TYR A 411 7.57 -22.10 20.78
C TYR A 411 6.33 -21.90 21.64
N CYS A 412 6.25 -22.64 22.73
CA CYS A 412 5.10 -22.72 23.59
C CYS A 412 5.45 -22.45 25.05
N THR A 413 4.41 -22.37 25.86
CA THR A 413 4.52 -22.26 27.32
C THR A 413 3.85 -23.46 27.97
N LEU A 414 4.60 -24.20 28.78
CA LEU A 414 4.04 -25.18 29.70
C LEU A 414 3.58 -24.47 30.96
N THR A 415 2.29 -24.52 31.25
CA THR A 415 1.69 -23.93 32.44
C THR A 415 1.29 -25.02 33.42
N LYS A 416 1.55 -24.80 34.71
CA LYS A 416 0.95 -25.60 35.79
C LYS A 416 0.16 -24.75 36.78
N SER A 417 -0.92 -25.31 37.31
CA SER A 417 -1.77 -24.69 38.32
C SER A 417 -1.02 -24.38 39.62
N ALA A 418 -1.56 -23.47 40.45
CA ALA A 418 -0.98 -23.08 41.73
C ALA A 418 -0.69 -24.27 42.68
N ASN A 419 -1.57 -25.29 42.68
CA ASN A 419 -1.41 -26.52 43.44
C ASN A 419 -0.47 -27.55 42.79
N GLY A 420 0.07 -27.25 41.60
CA GLY A 420 1.01 -28.10 40.87
C GLY A 420 0.42 -29.39 40.31
N SER A 421 -0.91 -29.50 40.25
CA SER A 421 -1.62 -30.72 39.87
C SER A 421 -1.93 -30.81 38.37
N ASN A 422 -2.22 -29.68 37.72
CA ASN A 422 -2.67 -29.64 36.33
C ASN A 422 -1.62 -28.99 35.45
N TYR A 423 -1.24 -29.67 34.36
CA TYR A 423 -0.29 -29.18 33.36
C TYR A 423 -1.00 -29.04 32.01
N PHE A 424 -0.76 -27.94 31.32
CA PHE A 424 -1.24 -27.73 29.95
C PHE A 424 -0.25 -26.87 29.18
N VAL A 425 -0.27 -27.01 27.86
CA VAL A 425 0.54 -26.19 26.95
C VAL A 425 -0.35 -25.13 26.32
N GLN A 426 0.19 -23.91 26.22
CA GLN A 426 -0.36 -22.84 25.42
C GLN A 426 0.65 -22.45 24.34
N ALA A 427 0.16 -22.01 23.19
CA ALA A 427 1.02 -21.37 22.19
C ALA A 427 1.71 -20.15 22.83
N GLY A 428 2.96 -19.90 22.43
CA GLY A 428 3.70 -18.70 22.84
C GLY A 428 3.14 -17.45 22.18
N SER A 429 3.87 -16.33 22.33
CA SER A 429 3.53 -15.10 21.61
C SER A 429 3.58 -15.32 20.10
N ASP A 430 4.63 -16.00 19.62
CA ASP A 430 4.66 -16.51 18.25
C ASP A 430 3.90 -17.83 18.17
N THR A 431 2.75 -17.80 17.52
CA THR A 431 1.88 -18.96 17.35
C THR A 431 2.28 -19.84 16.16
N ARG A 432 3.24 -19.42 15.34
CA ARG A 432 3.61 -20.10 14.09
C ARG A 432 4.47 -21.33 14.35
N LYS A 433 4.44 -22.24 13.38
CA LYS A 433 5.34 -23.40 13.30
C LYS A 433 6.52 -23.05 12.41
N HIS A 434 7.72 -23.02 12.97
CA HIS A 434 8.95 -22.74 12.22
C HIS A 434 9.53 -24.03 11.65
N PRO A 435 9.87 -24.09 10.36
CA PRO A 435 10.65 -25.19 9.83
C PRO A 435 11.98 -25.34 10.59
N ILE A 436 12.42 -26.57 10.85
CA ILE A 436 13.74 -26.82 11.43
C ILE A 436 14.76 -26.97 10.30
N LYS A 437 15.89 -26.23 10.40
CA LYS A 437 17.01 -26.29 9.44
C LYS A 437 17.71 -27.64 9.40
#